data_AF-E4T485-F1
#
_entry.id   AF-E4T485-F1
#
_cell.length_a   1.000
_cell.length_b   1.000
_cell.length_c   1.000
_cell.angle_alpha   90.00
_cell.angle_beta   90.00
_cell.angle_gamma   90.00
#
_symmetry.space_group_name_H-M   'P 1'
#
loop_
_entity.id
_entity.type
_entity.pdbx_description
1 polymer ?
#
loop_
_entity_poly.entity_id
_entity_poly.type
_entity_poly.pdbx_seq_one_letter_code
_entity_poly.pdbx_strand_id
1 'polypeptide(L)'
;MKSTLNTFQTEAPDVAKAFDNLVEALKSTTGLDAKTKQLIYISMKASTGDSTSVFFHVKMAKKLGATREEIKDTILITLTVCGLKGVSSCLQTALDAYDND
;
A
#
# COMPACT_ATOMS: atom_id res chain seq x y z
N MET A 1 1.05 -8.36 21.11
CA MET A 1 2.00 -8.72 20.03
C MET A 1 2.81 -7.47 19.70
N LYS A 2 4.14 -7.48 19.77
CA LYS A 2 4.93 -6.30 19.37
C LYS A 2 4.78 -6.12 17.84
N SER A 3 4.48 -4.92 17.39
CA SER A 3 4.45 -4.61 15.95
C SER A 3 5.85 -4.79 15.37
N THR A 4 5.98 -5.38 14.18
CA THR A 4 7.26 -5.51 13.46
C THR A 4 7.96 -4.16 13.31
N LEU A 5 7.20 -3.08 13.15
CA LEU A 5 7.72 -1.71 13.07
C LEU A 5 8.34 -1.26 14.40
N ASN A 6 7.76 -1.65 15.54
CA ASN A 6 8.31 -1.34 16.86
C ASN A 6 9.65 -2.05 17.09
N THR A 7 9.77 -3.31 16.64
CA THR A 7 11.05 -4.02 16.65
C THR A 7 12.08 -3.29 15.79
N PHE A 8 11.75 -2.90 14.56
CA PHE A 8 12.66 -2.13 13.69
C PHE A 8 13.12 -0.81 14.34
N GLN A 9 12.21 -0.04 14.90
CA GLN A 9 12.51 1.22 15.58
C GLN A 9 13.43 1.03 16.80
N THR A 10 13.32 -0.10 17.51
CA THR A 10 14.12 -0.40 18.70
C THR A 10 15.51 -0.92 18.33
N GLU A 11 15.59 -1.84 17.37
CA GLU A 11 16.84 -2.53 17.00
C GLU A 11 17.73 -1.69 16.06
N ALA A 12 17.17 -0.76 15.29
CA ALA A 12 17.90 0.08 14.34
C ALA A 12 17.37 1.53 14.30
N PRO A 13 17.44 2.29 15.41
CA PRO A 13 16.77 3.57 15.56
C PRO A 13 17.21 4.64 14.55
N ASP A 14 18.50 4.71 14.24
CA ASP A 14 19.02 5.70 13.27
C ASP A 14 18.54 5.40 11.84
N VAL A 15 18.46 4.12 11.48
CA VAL A 15 17.93 3.68 10.18
C VAL A 15 16.42 3.92 10.10
N ALA A 16 15.69 3.65 11.18
CA ALA A 16 14.25 3.92 11.27
C ALA A 16 13.95 5.41 11.12
N LYS A 17 14.71 6.28 11.78
CA LYS A 17 14.58 7.74 11.64
C LYS A 17 14.88 8.20 10.21
N ALA A 18 15.91 7.66 9.57
CA ALA A 18 16.21 7.98 8.17
C ALA A 18 15.09 7.51 7.22
N PHE A 19 14.51 6.34 7.47
CA PHE A 19 13.38 5.83 6.72
C PHE A 19 12.13 6.71 6.88
N ASP A 20 11.80 7.16 8.09
CA ASP A 20 10.68 8.07 8.34
C ASP A 20 10.86 9.40 7.58
N ASN A 21 12.07 9.95 7.57
CA ASN A 21 12.38 11.15 6.79
C ASN A 21 12.20 10.95 5.29
N LEU A 22 12.57 9.77 4.75
CA LEU A 22 12.31 9.41 3.36
C LEU A 22 10.82 9.37 3.07
N VAL A 23 10.02 8.73 3.95
CA VAL A 23 8.56 8.65 3.80
C VAL A 23 7.94 10.06 3.80
N GLU A 24 8.34 10.94 4.72
CA GLU A 24 7.82 12.31 4.76
C GLU A 24 8.23 13.13 3.53
N ALA A 25 9.47 12.99 3.06
CA ALA A 25 9.91 13.63 1.82
C ALA A 25 9.06 13.17 0.62
N LEU A 26 8.80 11.88 0.47
CA LEU A 26 7.96 11.33 -0.60
C LEU A 26 6.50 11.80 -0.49
N LYS A 27 5.95 11.90 0.73
CA LYS A 27 4.61 12.46 0.95
C LYS A 27 4.53 13.93 0.54
N SER A 28 5.59 14.71 0.77
CA SER A 28 5.63 16.15 0.48
C SER A 28 5.73 16.51 -1.01
N THR A 29 6.05 15.56 -1.90
CA THR A 29 6.09 15.83 -3.35
C THR A 29 4.71 16.23 -3.86
N THR A 30 4.62 17.16 -4.81
CA THR A 30 3.35 17.79 -5.21
C THR A 30 2.86 17.41 -6.59
N GLY A 31 3.61 16.58 -7.34
CA GLY A 31 3.25 16.18 -8.70
C GLY A 31 2.03 15.24 -8.80
N LEU A 32 1.67 14.56 -7.71
CA LEU A 32 0.50 13.68 -7.61
C LEU A 32 -0.21 13.93 -6.29
N ASP A 33 -1.54 13.86 -6.29
CA ASP A 33 -2.31 13.90 -5.06
C ASP A 33 -2.10 12.64 -4.20
N ALA A 34 -2.48 12.72 -2.93
CA ALA A 34 -2.25 11.64 -1.97
C ALA A 34 -3.00 10.34 -2.31
N LYS A 35 -4.22 10.43 -2.86
CA LYS A 35 -5.01 9.26 -3.26
C LYS A 35 -4.29 8.53 -4.40
N THR A 36 -3.87 9.28 -5.42
CA THR A 36 -3.15 8.75 -6.58
C THR A 36 -1.84 8.09 -6.16
N LYS A 37 -1.08 8.68 -5.22
CA LYS A 37 0.13 8.04 -4.66
C LYS A 37 -0.18 6.69 -4.00
N GLN A 38 -1.28 6.60 -3.24
CA GLN A 38 -1.67 5.35 -2.60
C GLN A 38 -2.04 4.27 -3.62
N LEU A 39 -2.82 4.61 -4.66
CA LEU A 39 -3.20 3.65 -5.71
C LEU A 39 -1.95 3.11 -6.44
N ILE A 40 -0.99 3.98 -6.78
CA ILE A 40 0.28 3.55 -7.37
C ILE A 40 1.02 2.60 -6.44
N TYR A 41 1.14 2.96 -5.15
CA TYR A 41 1.83 2.11 -4.17
C TYR A 41 1.15 0.74 -4.02
N ILE A 42 -0.19 0.71 -3.95
CA ILE A 42 -0.98 -0.53 -3.89
C ILE A 42 -0.69 -1.40 -5.13
N SER A 43 -0.69 -0.82 -6.33
CA SER A 43 -0.39 -1.57 -7.56
C SER A 43 1.01 -2.17 -7.55
N MET A 44 2.01 -1.38 -7.11
CA MET A 44 3.40 -1.85 -6.99
C MET A 44 3.49 -3.03 -6.00
N LYS A 45 2.86 -2.91 -4.83
CA LYS A 45 2.87 -3.98 -3.83
C LYS A 45 2.12 -5.22 -4.28
N ALA A 46 0.96 -5.04 -4.90
CA ALA A 46 0.19 -6.13 -5.49
C ALA A 46 0.99 -6.87 -6.57
N SER A 47 1.73 -6.16 -7.44
CA SER A 47 2.55 -6.82 -8.46
C SER A 47 3.64 -7.74 -7.88
N THR A 48 4.09 -7.46 -6.64
CA THR A 48 5.03 -8.31 -5.90
C THR A 48 4.37 -9.37 -5.03
N GLY A 49 3.04 -9.34 -4.89
CA GLY A 49 2.23 -10.24 -4.07
C GLY A 49 2.22 -9.90 -2.57
N ASP A 50 2.56 -8.67 -2.21
CA ASP A 50 2.62 -8.20 -0.81
C ASP A 50 1.23 -7.80 -0.30
N SER A 51 0.41 -8.82 0.02
CA SER A 51 -0.97 -8.64 0.48
C SER A 51 -1.08 -7.89 1.81
N THR A 52 -0.06 -7.99 2.67
CA THR A 52 -0.02 -7.26 3.95
C THR A 52 0.10 -5.76 3.72
N SER A 53 1.02 -5.32 2.84
CA SER A 53 1.08 -3.90 2.48
C SER A 53 -0.20 -3.44 1.80
N VAL A 54 -0.77 -4.24 0.91
CA VAL A 54 -2.05 -3.90 0.24
C VAL A 54 -3.16 -3.67 1.27
N PHE A 55 -3.32 -4.55 2.28
CA PHE A 55 -4.32 -4.40 3.34
C PHE A 55 -4.26 -3.02 4.02
N PHE A 56 -3.08 -2.58 4.46
CA PHE A 56 -2.94 -1.31 5.16
C PHE A 56 -3.14 -0.11 4.23
N HIS A 57 -2.58 -0.17 3.01
CA HIS A 57 -2.61 0.95 2.09
C HIS A 57 -3.98 1.16 1.44
N VAL A 58 -4.79 0.11 1.27
CA VAL A 58 -6.20 0.24 0.84
C VAL A 58 -7.00 1.07 1.85
N LYS A 59 -6.83 0.83 3.15
CA LYS A 59 -7.49 1.61 4.21
C LYS A 59 -7.07 3.08 4.19
N MET A 60 -5.79 3.35 3.91
CA MET A 60 -5.30 4.73 3.74
C MET A 60 -5.88 5.39 2.49
N ALA A 61 -5.93 4.67 1.36
CA ALA A 61 -6.52 5.16 0.12
C ALA A 61 -8.01 5.48 0.29
N LYS A 62 -8.77 4.62 0.97
CA LYS A 62 -10.20 4.83 1.30
C LYS A 62 -10.40 6.12 2.11
N LYS A 63 -9.57 6.37 3.12
CA LYS A 63 -9.60 7.62 3.91
C LYS A 63 -9.32 8.87 3.07
N LEU A 64 -8.63 8.72 1.94
CA LEU A 64 -8.36 9.78 0.96
C LEU A 64 -9.42 9.86 -0.15
N GLY A 65 -10.52 9.11 -0.02
CA GLY A 65 -11.63 9.13 -0.98
C GLY A 65 -11.46 8.21 -2.18
N ALA A 66 -10.54 7.24 -2.13
CA ALA A 66 -10.52 6.17 -3.12
C ALA A 66 -11.82 5.37 -3.07
N THR A 67 -12.37 5.06 -4.23
CA THR A 67 -13.54 4.22 -4.40
C THR A 67 -13.16 2.73 -4.43
N ARG A 68 -14.13 1.87 -4.14
CA ARG A 68 -13.96 0.41 -4.25
C ARG A 68 -13.51 -0.03 -5.64
N GLU A 69 -14.05 0.64 -6.67
CA GLU A 69 -13.74 0.37 -8.07
C GLU A 69 -12.31 0.79 -8.42
N GLU A 70 -11.84 1.95 -7.94
CA GLU A 70 -10.43 2.37 -8.10
C GLU A 70 -9.48 1.35 -7.46
N ILE A 71 -9.82 0.80 -6.28
CA ILE A 71 -9.01 -0.24 -5.63
C ILE A 71 -8.99 -1.53 -6.44
N LYS A 72 -10.14 -2.02 -6.90
CA LYS A 72 -10.24 -3.21 -7.73
C LYS A 72 -9.40 -3.07 -9.00
N ASP A 73 -9.57 -1.97 -9.74
CA ASP A 73 -8.88 -1.73 -11.01
C ASP A 73 -7.37 -1.58 -10.82
N THR A 74 -6.94 -0.99 -9.69
CA THR A 74 -5.52 -0.91 -9.29
C THR A 74 -4.87 -2.28 -9.12
N ILE A 75 -5.62 -3.29 -8.68
CA ILE A 75 -5.13 -4.67 -8.61
C ILE A 75 -5.22 -5.35 -9.98
N LEU A 76 -6.31 -5.17 -10.73
CA LEU A 76 -6.51 -5.80 -12.04
C LEU A 76 -5.45 -5.37 -13.07
N ILE A 77 -5.01 -4.11 -13.06
CA ILE A 77 -4.00 -3.62 -14.00
C ILE A 77 -2.68 -4.40 -13.90
N THR A 78 -2.38 -4.98 -12.72
CA THR A 78 -1.17 -5.79 -12.49
C THR A 78 -1.12 -7.05 -13.36
N LEU A 79 -2.26 -7.53 -13.87
CA LEU A 79 -2.33 -8.68 -14.78
C LEU A 79 -1.41 -8.53 -15.99
N THR A 80 -1.30 -7.31 -16.52
CA THR A 80 -0.47 -7.01 -17.70
C THR A 80 1.03 -7.03 -17.42
N VAL A 81 1.44 -6.96 -16.15
CA VAL A 81 2.84 -6.82 -15.72
C VAL A 81 3.36 -8.10 -15.08
N CYS A 82 2.57 -8.74 -14.21
CA CYS A 82 3.00 -9.90 -13.42
C CYS A 82 2.07 -11.12 -13.55
N GLY A 83 1.19 -11.14 -14.57
CA GLY A 83 0.17 -12.17 -14.71
C GLY A 83 -0.75 -12.23 -13.49
N LEU A 84 -1.20 -13.43 -13.11
CA LEU A 84 -2.18 -13.63 -12.04
C LEU A 84 -1.67 -13.30 -10.63
N LYS A 85 -0.36 -13.03 -10.43
CA LYS A 85 0.23 -12.92 -9.09
C LYS A 85 -0.46 -11.88 -8.22
N GLY A 86 -0.68 -10.66 -8.72
CA GLY A 86 -1.34 -9.61 -7.94
C GLY A 86 -2.79 -9.93 -7.62
N VAL A 87 -3.53 -10.48 -8.58
CA VAL A 87 -4.93 -10.87 -8.37
C VAL A 87 -5.04 -12.02 -7.36
N SER A 88 -4.28 -13.11 -7.54
CA SER A 88 -4.40 -14.30 -6.71
C SER A 88 -3.93 -14.09 -5.27
N SER A 89 -3.01 -13.15 -5.04
CA SER A 89 -2.48 -12.87 -3.71
C SER A 89 -3.15 -11.69 -3.01
N CYS A 90 -3.64 -10.68 -3.74
CA CYS A 90 -4.03 -9.40 -3.15
C CYS A 90 -5.48 -8.97 -3.41
N LEU A 91 -6.18 -9.49 -4.43
CA LEU A 91 -7.51 -8.98 -4.77
C LEU A 91 -8.51 -9.16 -3.62
N GLN A 92 -8.60 -10.37 -3.06
CA GLN A 92 -9.51 -10.65 -1.94
C GLN A 92 -9.17 -9.77 -0.73
N THR A 93 -7.90 -9.72 -0.33
CA THR A 93 -7.42 -8.88 0.78
C THR A 93 -7.73 -7.40 0.56
N ALA A 94 -7.58 -6.89 -0.65
CA ALA A 94 -7.87 -5.50 -0.97
C ALA A 94 -9.36 -5.20 -0.82
N LEU A 95 -10.24 -6.06 -1.35
CA LEU A 95 -11.69 -5.87 -1.25
C LEU A 95 -12.16 -6.00 0.21
N ASP A 96 -11.66 -6.99 0.95
CA ASP A 96 -12.00 -7.16 2.36
C ASP A 96 -11.52 -5.98 3.21
N ALA A 97 -10.33 -5.44 2.94
CA ALA A 97 -9.80 -4.26 3.63
C ALA A 97 -10.62 -3.00 3.32
N TYR A 98 -11.21 -2.91 2.13
CA TYR A 98 -12.08 -1.80 1.76
C TYR A 98 -13.48 -1.94 2.35
N ASP A 99 -14.05 -3.15 2.33
CA ASP A 99 -15.45 -3.40 2.67
C ASP A 99 -15.69 -3.52 4.19
N ASN A 100 -14.71 -3.98 4.96
CA ASN A 100 -14.85 -4.28 6.40
C ASN A 100 -14.18 -3.26 7.34
N ASP A 101 -13.88 -2.06 6.85
CA ASP A 101 -13.28 -0.95 7.62
C ASP A 101 -14.05 0.36 7.40
#